data_AF-A0A1X2GFW6-F1
#
_entry.id   AF-A0A1X2GFW6-F1
#
_cell.length_a   1.000
_cell.length_b   1.000
_cell.length_c   1.000
_cell.angle_alpha   90.00
_cell.angle_beta   90.00
_cell.angle_gamma   90.00
#
_symmetry.space_group_name_H-M   'P 1'
#
loop_
_entity.id
_entity.type
_entity.pdbx_description
1 polymer ?
#
loop_
_entity_poly.entity_id
_entity_poly.type
_entity_poly.pdbx_seq_one_letter_code
_entity_poly.pdbx_strand_id
1 'polypeptide(L)'
;KKKKVRFCDDQDLEQVRLFLKSQTPLAVHSDPPLFQEETKFDVKYPGWPSKLMMYRSLTNAAIRMENVQLDHDVLIGRCRVANLAYQKLVTVRYSLDCWHTFHELDALYREPIASTTNTWDRFTFEIPVLHDSPILHPPSRKPFTCWIALRYQVNGQEFWDNNDGKNYQIHLVPLIPSTPP
;
A
#
# COMPACT_ATOMS: atom_id res chain seq x y z
N LYS A 1 -27.76 54.51 -13.12
CA LYS A 1 -27.78 53.07 -12.77
C LYS A 1 -26.40 52.67 -12.27
N LYS A 2 -26.22 52.36 -10.97
CA LYS A 2 -24.93 51.88 -10.42
C LYS A 2 -24.82 50.37 -10.64
N LYS A 3 -23.76 49.91 -11.31
CA LYS A 3 -23.45 48.48 -11.46
C LYS A 3 -22.85 47.97 -10.14
N LYS A 4 -23.39 46.89 -9.60
CA LYS A 4 -22.88 46.20 -8.42
C LYS A 4 -22.21 44.92 -8.91
N VAL A 5 -20.90 44.78 -8.66
CA VAL A 5 -20.16 43.55 -8.95
C VAL A 5 -20.22 42.69 -7.69
N ARG A 6 -20.60 41.42 -7.85
CA ARG A 6 -20.58 40.41 -6.80
C ARG A 6 -19.66 39.30 -7.29
N PHE A 7 -18.64 38.99 -6.51
CA PHE A 7 -17.81 37.82 -6.76
C PHE A 7 -18.51 36.61 -6.14
N CYS A 8 -18.39 35.44 -6.77
CA CYS A 8 -18.90 34.19 -6.23
C CYS A 8 -18.05 33.85 -5.00
N ASP A 9 -18.67 33.52 -3.87
CA ASP A 9 -17.99 33.03 -2.66
C ASP A 9 -17.58 31.56 -2.86
N ASP A 10 -16.81 31.29 -3.93
CA ASP A 10 -16.25 29.98 -4.19
C ASP A 10 -14.97 29.83 -3.36
N GLN A 11 -14.93 28.84 -2.46
CA GLN A 11 -13.77 28.58 -1.60
C GLN A 11 -12.52 28.15 -2.39
N ASP A 12 -12.66 27.95 -3.71
CA ASP A 12 -11.61 27.53 -4.63
C ASP A 12 -10.88 28.69 -5.34
N LEU A 13 -11.20 29.96 -5.04
CA LEU A 13 -10.60 31.12 -5.72
C LEU A 13 -9.24 31.57 -5.17
N GLU A 14 -8.78 31.02 -4.05
CA GLU A 14 -7.47 31.37 -3.47
C GLU A 14 -6.42 30.29 -3.78
N GLN A 15 -5.86 30.33 -4.99
CA GLN A 15 -4.65 29.56 -5.29
C GLN A 15 -3.40 30.34 -4.88
N VAL A 16 -2.92 30.11 -3.66
CA VAL A 16 -1.65 30.66 -3.19
C VAL A 16 -0.49 29.81 -3.73
N ARG A 17 0.22 30.32 -4.74
CA ARG A 17 1.46 29.71 -5.23
C ARG A 17 2.67 30.34 -4.55
N LEU A 18 3.39 29.55 -3.74
CA LEU A 18 4.67 29.95 -3.15
C LEU A 18 5.78 29.80 -4.20
N PHE A 19 6.57 30.84 -4.41
CA PHE A 19 7.73 30.82 -5.31
C PHE A 19 9.03 30.86 -4.52
N LEU A 20 10.06 30.20 -5.02
CA LEU A 20 11.42 30.36 -4.49
C LEU A 20 11.93 31.76 -4.82
N LYS A 21 12.78 32.32 -3.96
CA LYS A 21 13.34 33.69 -4.12
C LYS A 21 14.09 33.88 -5.45
N SER A 22 14.54 32.80 -6.08
CA SER A 22 15.23 32.78 -7.38
C SER A 22 14.29 32.73 -8.59
N GLN A 23 12.99 32.51 -8.41
CA GLN A 23 12.02 32.39 -9.51
C GLN A 23 11.35 33.73 -9.79
N THR A 24 11.24 34.09 -11.07
CA THR A 24 10.47 35.26 -11.51
C THR A 24 9.05 34.82 -11.87
N PRO A 25 8.01 35.55 -11.43
CA PRO A 25 6.64 35.20 -11.76
C PRO A 25 6.40 35.45 -13.26
N LEU A 26 6.28 34.37 -14.03
CA LEU A 26 5.88 34.43 -15.43
C LEU A 26 4.37 34.60 -15.51
N ALA A 27 3.91 35.62 -16.25
CA ALA A 27 2.49 35.76 -16.59
C ALA A 27 2.11 34.63 -17.55
N VAL A 28 1.38 33.64 -17.03
CA VAL A 28 0.91 32.49 -17.79
C VAL A 28 -0.58 32.67 -18.13
N HIS A 29 -0.94 32.49 -19.41
CA HIS A 29 -2.32 32.56 -19.90
C HIS A 29 -3.17 31.32 -19.54
N SER A 30 -2.55 30.33 -18.88
CA SER A 30 -3.17 29.11 -18.37
C SER A 30 -2.20 28.49 -17.38
N ASP A 31 -2.70 27.98 -16.25
CA ASP A 31 -1.85 27.27 -15.30
C ASP A 31 -1.09 26.16 -16.03
N PRO A 32 0.25 26.10 -15.93
CA PRO A 32 0.97 24.91 -16.36
C PRO A 32 0.34 23.72 -15.63
N PRO A 33 0.18 22.55 -16.28
CA PRO A 33 -0.31 21.36 -15.60
C PRO A 33 0.50 21.21 -14.32
N LEU A 34 -0.21 21.06 -13.19
CA LEU A 34 0.43 20.73 -11.92
C LEU A 34 1.35 19.55 -12.21
N PHE A 35 2.66 19.80 -12.27
CA PHE A 35 3.63 18.75 -12.05
C PHE A 35 3.40 18.35 -10.59
N GLN A 36 2.44 17.45 -10.36
CA GLN A 36 2.46 16.63 -9.17
C GLN A 36 3.73 15.82 -9.31
N GLU A 37 4.80 16.27 -8.65
CA GLU A 37 5.98 15.43 -8.50
C GLU A 37 5.48 14.14 -7.85
N GLU A 38 5.39 13.07 -8.65
CA GLU A 38 5.12 11.73 -8.16
C GLU A 38 6.17 11.46 -7.07
N THR A 39 5.71 11.45 -5.82
CA THR A 39 6.59 11.20 -4.69
C THR A 39 6.94 9.73 -4.78
N LYS A 40 8.14 9.42 -5.27
CA LYS A 40 8.62 8.04 -5.31
C LYS A 40 8.98 7.60 -3.90
N PHE A 41 8.77 6.32 -3.60
CA PHE A 41 9.13 5.73 -2.32
C PHE A 41 10.17 4.63 -2.52
N ASP A 42 11.17 4.60 -1.64
CA ASP A 42 12.00 3.43 -1.41
C ASP A 42 11.31 2.50 -0.41
N VAL A 43 11.38 1.19 -0.66
CA VAL A 43 10.66 0.19 0.14
C VAL A 43 11.64 -0.73 0.84
N LYS A 44 11.53 -0.78 2.17
CA LYS A 44 12.36 -1.63 3.03
C LYS A 44 11.50 -2.65 3.75
N TYR A 45 12.04 -3.87 3.92
CA TYR A 45 11.33 -5.00 4.52
C TYR A 45 12.03 -5.47 5.79
N PRO A 46 11.98 -4.69 6.90
CA PRO A 46 12.66 -5.07 8.14
C PRO A 46 12.08 -6.38 8.68
N GLY A 47 12.97 -7.32 9.01
CA GLY A 47 12.56 -8.62 9.57
C GLY A 47 11.81 -9.53 8.57
N TRP A 48 11.93 -9.27 7.27
CA TRP A 48 11.35 -10.15 6.25
C TRP A 48 11.94 -11.56 6.36
N PRO A 49 11.10 -12.62 6.37
CA PRO A 49 11.60 -13.96 6.52
C PRO A 49 12.48 -14.35 5.32
N SER A 50 13.55 -15.11 5.58
CA SER A 50 14.36 -15.64 4.48
C SER A 50 13.55 -16.64 3.68
N LYS A 51 13.88 -16.80 2.39
CA LYS A 51 13.23 -17.79 1.52
C LYS A 51 13.27 -19.20 2.13
N LEU A 52 14.38 -19.56 2.79
CA LEU A 52 14.52 -20.83 3.50
C LEU A 52 13.55 -20.96 4.68
N MET A 53 13.37 -19.90 5.49
CA MET A 53 12.40 -19.92 6.59
C MET A 53 10.96 -20.01 6.09
N MET A 54 10.63 -19.31 5.00
CA MET A 54 9.32 -19.42 4.36
C MET A 54 9.04 -20.87 3.93
N TYR A 55 9.99 -21.55 3.29
CA TYR A 55 9.81 -22.94 2.86
C TYR A 55 9.76 -23.94 4.03
N ARG A 56 10.59 -23.78 5.05
CA ARG A 56 10.57 -24.65 6.25
C ARG A 56 9.26 -24.56 7.01
N SER A 57 8.65 -23.38 7.04
CA SER A 57 7.39 -23.14 7.74
C SER A 57 6.18 -23.75 7.03
N LEU A 58 6.28 -24.12 5.75
CA LEU A 58 5.16 -24.69 4.98
C LEU A 58 4.70 -26.06 5.48
N THR A 59 5.51 -26.79 6.22
CA THR A 59 5.09 -28.11 6.74
C THR A 59 3.99 -27.98 7.79
N ASN A 60 3.95 -26.85 8.51
CA ASN A 60 3.01 -26.62 9.62
C ASN A 60 2.15 -25.36 9.43
N ALA A 61 2.31 -24.61 8.34
CA ALA A 61 1.52 -23.43 8.03
C ALA A 61 0.48 -23.76 6.95
N ALA A 62 -0.72 -23.16 7.05
CA ALA A 62 -1.75 -23.26 6.02
C ALA A 62 -1.81 -22.03 5.10
N ILE A 63 -1.14 -20.94 5.48
CA ILE A 63 -1.02 -19.71 4.70
C ILE A 63 0.36 -19.10 4.94
N ARG A 64 0.95 -18.50 3.91
CA ARG A 64 2.24 -17.80 4.03
C ARG A 64 2.36 -16.64 3.06
N MET A 65 2.87 -15.50 3.51
CA MET A 65 3.28 -14.41 2.60
C MET A 65 4.47 -14.86 1.73
N GLU A 66 4.44 -14.53 0.44
CA GLU A 66 5.55 -14.78 -0.48
C GLU A 66 6.37 -13.51 -0.74
N ASN A 67 5.68 -12.40 -1.05
CA ASN A 67 6.28 -11.13 -1.44
C ASN A 67 5.23 -10.02 -1.27
N VAL A 68 5.70 -8.83 -0.93
CA VAL A 68 4.97 -7.58 -1.15
C VAL A 68 5.90 -6.66 -1.92
N GLN A 69 5.37 -5.93 -2.89
CA GLN A 69 6.08 -4.92 -3.66
C GLN A 69 5.22 -3.67 -3.80
N LEU A 70 5.85 -2.51 -3.88
CA LEU A 70 5.17 -1.27 -4.22
C LEU A 70 5.18 -1.12 -5.74
N ASP A 71 4.00 -0.92 -6.31
CA ASP A 71 3.81 -0.51 -7.69
C ASP A 71 3.02 0.81 -7.69
N HIS A 72 3.69 1.89 -8.10
CA HIS A 72 3.19 3.26 -7.94
C HIS A 72 2.72 3.53 -6.51
N ASP A 73 1.41 3.66 -6.31
CA ASP A 73 0.75 4.02 -5.06
C ASP A 73 0.04 2.84 -4.38
N VAL A 74 0.34 1.61 -4.81
CA VAL A 74 -0.33 0.38 -4.38
C VAL A 74 0.69 -0.66 -3.94
N LEU A 75 0.53 -1.18 -2.72
CA LEU A 75 1.26 -2.38 -2.28
C LEU A 75 0.57 -3.62 -2.85
N ILE A 76 1.25 -4.28 -3.77
CA ILE A 76 0.82 -5.54 -4.38
C ILE A 76 1.48 -6.69 -3.63
N GLY A 77 0.66 -7.51 -2.98
CA GLY A 77 1.12 -8.66 -2.24
C GLY A 77 0.76 -9.98 -2.91
N ARG A 78 1.59 -10.99 -2.66
CA ARG A 78 1.35 -12.39 -3.02
C ARG A 78 1.48 -13.27 -1.80
N CYS A 79 0.51 -14.15 -1.62
CA CYS A 79 0.54 -15.18 -0.60
C CYS A 79 0.19 -16.54 -1.20
N ARG A 80 0.68 -17.59 -0.53
CA ARG A 80 0.34 -18.97 -0.84
C ARG A 80 -0.56 -19.52 0.26
N VAL A 81 -1.49 -20.37 -0.14
CA VAL A 81 -2.53 -20.92 0.72
C VAL A 81 -2.65 -22.42 0.46
N ALA A 82 -2.70 -23.21 1.53
CA ALA A 82 -2.81 -24.66 1.43
C ALA A 82 -4.16 -25.03 0.80
N ASN A 83 -4.14 -25.89 -0.21
CA ASN A 83 -5.31 -26.33 -0.94
C ASN A 83 -6.10 -27.39 -0.16
N LEU A 84 -6.75 -26.96 0.93
CA LEU A 84 -7.51 -27.84 1.85
C LEU A 84 -8.96 -28.07 1.40
N ALA A 85 -9.56 -27.11 0.68
CA ALA A 85 -10.87 -27.21 0.05
C ALA A 85 -11.02 -26.20 -1.08
N TYR A 86 -12.08 -26.32 -1.88
CA TYR A 86 -12.35 -25.37 -2.97
C TYR A 86 -12.71 -23.97 -2.47
N GLN A 87 -13.62 -23.88 -1.49
CA GLN A 87 -14.03 -22.60 -0.90
C GLN A 87 -12.97 -22.11 0.08
N LYS A 88 -12.26 -21.06 -0.33
CA LYS A 88 -11.18 -20.42 0.45
C LYS A 88 -11.51 -18.95 0.61
N LEU A 89 -11.46 -18.45 1.84
CA LEU A 89 -11.51 -17.02 2.12
C LEU A 89 -10.16 -16.59 2.67
N VAL A 90 -9.51 -15.65 1.97
CA VAL A 90 -8.20 -15.14 2.35
C VAL A 90 -8.36 -13.65 2.60
N THR A 91 -8.19 -13.23 3.84
CA THR A 91 -8.29 -11.82 4.23
C THR A 91 -6.90 -11.32 4.61
N VAL A 92 -6.58 -10.12 4.16
CA VAL A 92 -5.37 -9.40 4.50
C VAL A 92 -5.74 -8.33 5.51
N ARG A 93 -5.21 -8.44 6.72
CA ARG A 93 -5.36 -7.41 7.74
C ARG A 93 -4.10 -6.56 7.77
N TYR A 94 -4.27 -5.24 7.70
CA TYR A 94 -3.14 -4.32 7.73
C TYR A 94 -3.40 -3.11 8.62
N SER A 95 -2.31 -2.47 9.04
CA SER A 95 -2.33 -1.26 9.88
C SER A 95 -1.20 -0.32 9.46
N LEU A 96 -1.43 0.99 9.60
CA LEU A 96 -0.43 2.04 9.37
C LEU A 96 0.00 2.74 10.68
N ASP A 97 -0.53 2.31 11.82
CA ASP A 97 -0.40 2.99 13.11
C ASP A 97 -0.01 2.03 14.24
N CYS A 98 0.82 1.02 13.96
CA CYS A 98 1.24 0.01 14.94
C CYS A 98 0.05 -0.78 15.56
N TRP A 99 -0.96 -1.11 14.77
CA TRP A 99 -2.15 -1.89 15.18
C TRP A 99 -3.11 -1.18 16.14
N HIS A 100 -3.05 0.15 16.28
CA HIS A 100 -4.10 0.89 17.01
C HIS A 100 -5.42 0.85 16.24
N THR A 101 -5.33 0.97 14.91
CA THR A 101 -6.41 0.70 13.97
C THR A 101 -5.95 -0.34 12.95
N PHE A 102 -6.92 -1.01 12.34
CA PHE A 102 -6.64 -1.95 11.26
C PHE A 102 -7.73 -1.88 10.19
N HIS A 103 -7.35 -2.30 9.00
CA HIS A 103 -8.20 -2.47 7.85
C HIS A 103 -8.09 -3.91 7.35
N GLU A 104 -9.15 -4.38 6.71
CA GLU A 104 -9.22 -5.70 6.10
C GLU A 104 -9.64 -5.59 4.64
N LEU A 105 -9.05 -6.43 3.80
CA LEU A 105 -9.48 -6.64 2.42
C LEU A 105 -9.31 -8.10 2.04
N ASP A 106 -10.05 -8.54 1.04
CA ASP A 106 -9.98 -9.92 0.55
C ASP A 106 -8.90 -10.06 -0.54
N ALA A 107 -8.09 -11.11 -0.43
CA ALA A 107 -7.16 -11.49 -1.47
C ALA A 107 -7.87 -12.36 -2.52
N LEU A 108 -7.48 -12.18 -3.78
CA LEU A 108 -8.07 -12.85 -4.92
C LEU A 108 -7.21 -14.05 -5.35
N TYR A 109 -7.87 -15.17 -5.65
CA TYR A 109 -7.23 -16.33 -6.23
C TYR A 109 -6.59 -15.98 -7.58
N ARG A 110 -5.40 -16.52 -7.85
CA ARG A 110 -4.70 -16.35 -9.13
C ARG A 110 -4.46 -17.66 -9.85
N GLU A 111 -3.72 -18.58 -9.24
CA GLU A 111 -3.24 -19.79 -9.90
C GLU A 111 -2.88 -20.88 -8.89
N PRO A 112 -2.93 -22.18 -9.28
CA PRO A 112 -2.34 -23.24 -8.48
C PRO A 112 -0.80 -23.19 -8.57
N ILE A 113 -0.09 -23.60 -7.51
CA ILE A 113 1.37 -23.60 -7.50
C ILE A 113 1.91 -24.93 -8.04
N ALA A 114 2.35 -24.93 -9.30
CA ALA A 114 2.77 -26.13 -10.05
C ALA A 114 3.94 -26.93 -9.43
N SER A 115 4.77 -26.31 -8.59
CA SER A 115 5.93 -26.97 -7.95
C SER A 115 5.55 -27.90 -6.80
N THR A 116 4.32 -27.84 -6.33
CA THR A 116 3.80 -28.75 -5.31
C THR A 116 2.78 -29.65 -5.97
N THR A 117 2.47 -30.81 -5.38
CA THR A 117 1.51 -31.81 -5.90
C THR A 117 0.05 -31.30 -5.86
N ASN A 118 -0.20 -30.10 -6.41
CA ASN A 118 -1.41 -29.30 -6.32
C ASN A 118 -1.86 -28.98 -4.87
N THR A 119 -0.90 -28.90 -3.95
CA THR A 119 -1.17 -28.71 -2.51
C THR A 119 -1.27 -27.26 -2.09
N TRP A 120 -0.95 -26.31 -2.98
CA TRP A 120 -0.94 -24.89 -2.67
C TRP A 120 -1.50 -24.05 -3.82
N ASP A 121 -2.27 -23.03 -3.47
CA ASP A 121 -2.79 -22.01 -4.37
C ASP A 121 -2.13 -20.67 -4.09
N ARG A 122 -2.02 -19.83 -5.12
CA ARG A 122 -1.54 -18.45 -5.01
C ARG A 122 -2.70 -17.48 -5.03
N PHE A 123 -2.65 -16.54 -4.10
CA PHE A 123 -3.56 -15.41 -3.97
C PHE A 123 -2.77 -14.10 -4.05
N THR A 124 -3.43 -13.04 -4.51
CA THR A 124 -2.86 -11.68 -4.52
C THR A 124 -3.80 -10.69 -3.87
N PHE A 125 -3.24 -9.60 -3.37
CA PHE A 125 -4.00 -8.49 -2.84
C PHE A 125 -3.34 -7.16 -3.19
N GLU A 126 -4.11 -6.09 -3.08
CA GLU A 126 -3.69 -4.74 -3.44
C GLU A 126 -4.13 -3.80 -2.31
N ILE A 127 -3.18 -3.13 -1.66
CA ILE A 127 -3.43 -2.13 -0.61
C ILE A 127 -3.06 -0.75 -1.19
N PRO A 128 -4.05 0.13 -1.47
CA PRO A 128 -3.77 1.52 -1.83
C PRO A 128 -3.12 2.23 -0.63
N VAL A 129 -1.96 2.83 -0.83
CA VAL A 129 -1.17 3.46 0.25
C VAL A 129 -0.99 4.97 0.11
N LEU A 130 -1.22 5.56 -1.08
CA LEU A 130 -0.84 6.95 -1.35
C LEU A 130 -1.93 7.81 -2.04
N HIS A 131 -2.96 7.21 -2.65
CA HIS A 131 -4.09 7.97 -3.19
C HIS A 131 -5.14 8.26 -2.11
N ASP A 132 -5.57 9.52 -2.03
CA ASP A 132 -6.77 10.12 -1.39
C ASP A 132 -7.79 9.13 -0.81
N SER A 133 -7.36 8.31 0.13
CA SER A 133 -8.24 7.56 1.00
C SER A 133 -8.62 8.57 2.07
N PRO A 134 -9.91 8.94 2.19
CA PRO A 134 -10.38 9.86 3.24
C PRO A 134 -10.08 9.34 4.67
N ILE A 135 -9.54 8.12 4.78
CA ILE A 135 -9.20 7.41 6.01
C ILE A 135 -7.68 7.31 6.20
N LEU A 136 -6.88 7.38 5.13
CA LEU A 136 -5.43 7.18 5.15
C LEU A 136 -4.76 8.33 4.40
N HIS A 137 -4.59 9.47 5.08
CA HIS A 137 -3.68 10.52 4.62
C HIS A 137 -2.35 10.36 5.37
N PRO A 138 -1.41 9.50 4.93
CA PRO A 138 -0.03 9.67 5.39
C PRO A 138 0.36 11.10 4.97
N PRO A 139 0.85 11.94 5.91
CA PRO A 139 1.24 13.30 5.58
C PRO A 139 2.24 13.20 4.43
N SER A 140 1.82 13.71 3.27
CA SER A 140 2.56 13.65 2.02
C SER A 140 4.03 13.97 2.32
N ARG A 141 4.92 12.99 2.10
CA ARG A 141 6.39 13.05 2.30
C ARG A 141 6.94 12.68 3.69
N LYS A 142 6.24 11.92 4.55
CA LYS A 142 6.86 11.28 5.72
C LYS A 142 7.08 9.78 5.52
N PRO A 143 8.16 9.20 6.07
CA PRO A 143 8.31 7.76 6.13
C PRO A 143 7.22 7.15 7.03
N PHE A 144 6.69 6.01 6.61
CA PHE A 144 5.69 5.26 7.37
C PHE A 144 5.85 3.76 7.17
N THR A 145 5.29 2.97 8.07
CA THR A 145 5.34 1.52 8.02
C THR A 145 3.93 0.97 7.86
N CYS A 146 3.76 0.03 6.94
CA CYS A 146 2.58 -0.82 6.84
C CYS A 146 2.89 -2.17 7.49
N TRP A 147 2.09 -2.55 8.48
CA TRP A 147 2.12 -3.88 9.10
C TRP A 147 1.02 -4.74 8.50
N ILE A 148 1.36 -5.96 8.09
CA ILE A 148 0.42 -6.90 7.46
C ILE A 148 0.43 -8.25 8.20
N ALA A 149 -0.77 -8.81 8.36
CA ALA A 149 -1.00 -10.19 8.76
C ALA A 149 -2.03 -10.83 7.81
N LEU A 150 -1.90 -12.13 7.57
CA LEU A 150 -2.80 -12.87 6.69
C LEU A 150 -3.73 -13.76 7.52
N ARG A 151 -5.00 -13.82 7.11
CA ARG A 151 -6.01 -14.74 7.63
C ARG A 151 -6.49 -15.65 6.51
N TYR A 152 -6.55 -16.95 6.78
CA TYR A 152 -7.11 -17.95 5.88
C TYR A 152 -8.22 -18.72 6.58
N GLN A 153 -9.42 -18.68 6.00
CA GLN A 153 -10.58 -19.43 6.47
C GLN A 153 -10.99 -20.48 5.43
N VAL A 154 -11.11 -21.72 5.89
CA VAL A 154 -11.47 -22.89 5.05
C VAL A 154 -12.08 -23.99 5.92
N ASN A 155 -13.16 -24.62 5.45
CA ASN A 155 -13.84 -25.71 6.18
C ASN A 155 -14.18 -25.38 7.66
N GLY A 156 -14.53 -24.13 7.95
CA GLY A 156 -14.81 -23.67 9.32
C GLY A 156 -13.59 -23.54 10.23
N GLN A 157 -12.38 -23.73 9.71
CA GLN A 157 -11.12 -23.48 10.42
C GLN A 157 -10.53 -22.13 10.00
N GLU A 158 -9.75 -21.55 10.90
CA GLU A 158 -9.07 -20.28 10.70
C GLU A 158 -7.57 -20.43 10.99
N PHE A 159 -6.76 -19.93 10.08
CA PHE A 159 -5.30 -19.94 10.16
C PHE A 159 -4.77 -18.52 9.99
N TRP A 160 -3.73 -18.19 10.76
CA TRP A 160 -3.08 -16.89 10.71
C TRP A 160 -1.60 -17.02 10.33
N ASP A 161 -1.14 -16.09 9.51
CA ASP A 161 0.29 -15.84 9.30
C ASP A 161 0.60 -14.40 9.67
N ASN A 162 1.14 -14.24 10.87
CA ASN A 162 1.59 -12.98 11.44
C ASN A 162 3.13 -12.94 11.57
N ASN A 163 3.85 -13.73 10.76
CA ASN A 163 5.32 -13.80 10.79
C ASN A 163 5.88 -14.05 12.21
N ASP A 164 5.38 -15.09 12.90
CA ASP A 164 5.78 -15.46 14.27
C ASP A 164 5.63 -14.28 15.28
N GLY A 165 4.53 -13.53 15.14
CA GLY A 165 4.22 -12.37 15.99
C GLY A 165 4.92 -11.06 15.60
N LYS A 166 5.83 -11.07 14.61
CA LYS A 166 6.55 -9.87 14.15
C LYS A 166 5.76 -9.05 13.13
N ASN A 167 4.77 -9.69 12.50
CA ASN A 167 4.06 -9.25 11.30
C ASN A 167 4.99 -8.99 10.11
N TYR A 168 4.39 -8.76 8.94
CA TYR A 168 5.12 -8.32 7.76
C TYR A 168 5.20 -6.80 7.79
N GLN A 169 6.42 -6.27 7.83
CA GLN A 169 6.68 -4.84 7.92
C GLN A 169 7.17 -4.32 6.58
N ILE A 170 6.48 -3.32 6.03
CA ILE A 170 6.82 -2.64 4.79
C ILE A 170 7.05 -1.19 5.15
N HIS A 171 8.30 -0.77 5.18
CA HIS A 171 8.69 0.60 5.51
C HIS A 171 8.87 1.39 4.21
N LEU A 172 7.99 2.36 3.99
CA LEU A 172 8.00 3.25 2.83
C LEU A 172 8.72 4.54 3.21
N VAL A 173 9.78 4.87 2.48
CA VAL A 173 10.59 6.07 2.69
C VAL A 173 10.50 6.96 1.45
N PRO A 174 9.97 8.19 1.56
CA PRO A 174 9.93 9.12 0.44
C PRO A 174 11.35 9.37 -0.10
N LEU A 175 11.52 9.21 -1.41
CA LEU A 175 12.72 9.63 -2.12
C LEU A 175 12.67 11.14 -2.28
N ILE A 176 13.59 11.84 -1.63
CA ILE A 176 13.78 13.28 -1.85
C ILE A 176 14.43 13.42 -3.23
N PRO A 177 13.82 14.12 -4.20
CA PRO A 177 14.45 14.36 -5.48
C PRO A 177 15.77 15.10 -5.21
N SER A 178 16.89 14.49 -5.61
CA SER A 178 18.19 15.16 -5.56
C SER A 178 18.13 16.36 -6.50
N THR A 179 18.32 17.56 -5.97
CA THR A 179 18.52 18.75 -6.81
C THR A 179 19.71 18.46 -7.74
N PRO A 180 19.54 18.46 -9.07
CA PRO A 180 20.69 18.31 -9.96
C PRO A 180 21.65 19.50 -9.72
N PRO A 181 22.98 19.27 -9.82
CA PRO A 181 24.00 20.30 -9.63
C PRO A 181 23.91 21.43 -10.66
#